data_AF-A0A3R9TPF6-F1
#
_entry.id   AF-A0A3R9TPF6-F1
#
_cell.length_a   1.000
_cell.length_b   1.000
_cell.length_c   1.000
_cell.angle_alpha   90.00
_cell.angle_beta   90.00
_cell.angle_gamma   90.00
#
_symmetry.space_group_name_H-M   'P 1'
#
loop_
_entity.id
_entity.type
_entity.pdbx_description
1 polymer ?
#
loop_
_entity_poly.entity_id
_entity_poly.type
_entity_poly.pdbx_seq_one_letter_code
_entity_poly.pdbx_strand_id
1 'polypeptide(L)'
;MDLLNTVKSRYTTKAYDPEKKIPQEKFNKLLEILRFTPSSVNIQPWHFLVADNPTAKERIAKALTGRYAYNAPKVLESSHTLVFCTRTDISPEYLNQLLEQDDLSGRFKDEKAKLGQKDTRHGYVEFYRNEQKNL
;
A
#
# COMPACT_ATOMS: atom_id res chain seq x y z
N MET A 1 -21.92 6.95 -12.12
CA MET A 1 -21.83 5.47 -12.10
C MET A 1 -21.67 5.07 -10.65
N ASP A 2 -22.43 4.08 -10.16
CA ASP A 2 -22.28 3.57 -8.80
C ASP A 2 -21.12 2.57 -8.67
N LEU A 3 -20.81 2.14 -7.44
CA LEU A 3 -19.71 1.24 -7.14
C LEU A 3 -19.84 -0.11 -7.86
N LEU A 4 -21.03 -0.71 -7.89
CA LEU A 4 -21.24 -2.02 -8.52
C LEU A 4 -20.92 -1.96 -10.03
N ASN A 5 -21.40 -0.91 -10.69
CA ASN A 5 -21.16 -0.67 -12.11
C ASN A 5 -19.69 -0.34 -12.40
N THR A 6 -19.00 0.39 -11.51
CA THR A 6 -17.55 0.63 -11.61
C THR A 6 -16.75 -0.68 -11.49
N VAL A 7 -17.09 -1.53 -10.53
CA VAL A 7 -16.38 -2.81 -10.33
C VAL A 7 -16.61 -3.77 -11.51
N LYS A 8 -17.80 -3.77 -12.10
CA LYS A 8 -18.12 -4.59 -13.30
C LYS A 8 -17.42 -4.10 -14.57
N SER A 9 -17.27 -2.78 -14.73
CA SER A 9 -16.72 -2.20 -15.97
C SER A 9 -15.19 -2.18 -16.00
N ARG A 10 -14.51 -2.22 -14.86
CA ARG A 10 -13.05 -2.29 -14.82
C ARG A 10 -12.52 -3.62 -15.37
N TYR A 11 -11.35 -3.57 -15.99
CA TYR A 11 -10.64 -4.74 -16.47
C TYR A 11 -9.13 -4.58 -16.27
N THR A 12 -8.37 -5.65 -16.50
CA THR A 12 -6.90 -5.60 -16.42
C THR A 12 -6.33 -5.15 -17.77
N THR A 13 -6.04 -3.86 -17.89
CA THR A 13 -5.46 -3.25 -19.09
C THR A 13 -4.15 -3.93 -19.51
N LYS A 14 -3.99 -4.16 -20.82
CA LYS A 14 -2.84 -4.87 -21.40
C LYS A 14 -1.84 -3.97 -22.13
N ALA A 15 -2.27 -2.79 -22.57
CA ALA A 15 -1.46 -1.73 -23.17
C ALA A 15 -2.05 -0.37 -22.76
N TYR A 16 -1.20 0.62 -22.53
CA TYR A 16 -1.63 1.97 -22.16
C TYR A 16 -1.30 2.96 -23.28
N ASP A 17 -2.03 4.06 -23.32
CA ASP A 17 -1.73 5.18 -24.20
C ASP A 17 -0.68 6.08 -23.50
N PRO A 18 0.56 6.16 -24.00
CA PRO A 18 1.64 6.90 -23.33
C PRO A 18 1.39 8.41 -23.26
N GLU A 19 0.55 8.95 -24.14
CA GLU A 19 0.20 10.38 -24.18
C GLU A 19 -0.88 10.75 -23.15
N LYS A 20 -1.65 9.76 -22.66
CA LYS A 20 -2.70 10.00 -21.65
C LYS A 20 -2.14 9.99 -20.24
N LYS A 21 -2.11 11.18 -19.62
CA LYS A 21 -1.73 11.35 -18.21
C LYS A 21 -2.96 11.52 -17.30
N ILE A 22 -2.85 10.98 -16.09
CA ILE A 22 -3.83 11.21 -15.03
C ILE A 22 -3.57 12.60 -14.43
N PRO A 23 -4.58 13.48 -14.33
CA PRO A 23 -4.43 14.76 -13.64
C PRO A 23 -3.98 14.59 -12.19
N GLN A 24 -3.05 15.43 -11.73
CA GLN A 24 -2.45 15.31 -10.38
C GLN A 24 -3.49 15.26 -9.27
N GLU A 25 -4.55 16.06 -9.34
CA GLU A 25 -5.62 16.08 -8.33
C GLU A 25 -6.32 14.71 -8.21
N LYS A 26 -6.61 14.05 -9.33
CA LYS A 26 -7.22 12.71 -9.34
C LYS A 26 -6.26 11.67 -8.78
N PHE A 27 -4.99 11.80 -9.09
CA PHE A 27 -3.97 10.89 -8.57
C PHE A 27 -3.76 11.06 -7.06
N ASN A 28 -3.74 12.30 -6.55
CA ASN A 28 -3.67 12.57 -5.12
C ASN A 28 -4.88 11.98 -4.36
N LYS A 29 -6.09 12.07 -4.94
CA LYS A 29 -7.28 11.40 -4.39
C LYS A 29 -7.11 9.88 -4.30
N LEU A 30 -6.49 9.25 -5.30
CA LEU A 30 -6.17 7.82 -5.25
C LEU A 30 -5.18 7.49 -4.12
N LEU A 31 -4.13 8.30 -3.94
CA LEU A 31 -3.15 8.11 -2.87
C LEU A 31 -3.78 8.23 -1.48
N GLU A 32 -4.71 9.18 -1.29
CA GLU A 32 -5.47 9.28 -0.04
C GLU A 32 -6.33 8.04 0.22
N ILE A 33 -7.00 7.50 -0.80
CA ILE A 33 -7.77 6.25 -0.66
C ILE A 33 -6.85 5.09 -0.24
N LEU A 34 -5.67 4.96 -0.85
CA LEU A 34 -4.68 3.95 -0.48
C LEU A 34 -4.20 4.14 0.97
N ARG A 35 -3.93 5.39 1.38
CA ARG A 35 -3.51 5.73 2.74
C ARG A 35 -4.56 5.34 3.79
N PHE A 36 -5.84 5.47 3.47
CA PHE A 36 -6.96 5.15 4.38
C PHE A 36 -7.50 3.72 4.27
N THR A 37 -6.90 2.87 3.43
CA THR A 37 -7.32 1.46 3.33
C THR A 37 -7.11 0.75 4.69
N PRO A 38 -8.07 -0.05 5.19
CA PRO A 38 -7.95 -0.71 6.49
C PRO A 38 -7.01 -1.92 6.44
N SER A 39 -6.40 -2.24 7.59
CA SER A 39 -5.59 -3.44 7.79
C SER A 39 -5.86 -4.06 9.16
N SER A 40 -5.55 -5.35 9.32
CA SER A 40 -5.64 -6.03 10.62
C SER A 40 -4.90 -5.24 11.70
N VAL A 41 -5.56 -5.04 12.84
CA VAL A 41 -5.10 -4.22 13.98
C VAL A 41 -4.54 -2.83 13.61
N ASN A 42 -4.91 -2.31 12.44
CA ASN A 42 -4.40 -1.10 11.81
C ASN A 42 -2.86 -1.07 11.68
N ILE A 43 -2.24 -2.23 11.42
CA ILE A 43 -0.78 -2.38 11.34
C ILE A 43 -0.16 -1.76 10.08
N GLN A 44 -0.98 -1.45 9.06
CA GLN A 44 -0.63 -0.67 7.86
C GLN A 44 0.78 -0.98 7.30
N PRO A 45 1.12 -2.25 7.07
CA PRO A 45 2.51 -2.67 6.86
C PRO A 45 3.01 -2.33 5.45
N TRP A 46 2.26 -1.51 4.70
CA TRP A 46 2.52 -1.19 3.32
C TRP A 46 3.38 0.07 3.16
N HIS A 47 4.12 0.10 2.06
CA HIS A 47 4.74 1.28 1.51
C HIS A 47 4.47 1.31 0.00
N PHE A 48 4.22 2.49 -0.56
CA PHE A 48 3.91 2.63 -1.98
C PHE A 48 4.99 3.46 -2.67
N LEU A 49 5.68 2.88 -3.64
CA LEU A 49 6.57 3.63 -4.51
C LEU A 49 5.78 4.07 -5.74
N VAL A 50 5.77 5.38 -5.99
CA VAL A 50 5.11 5.97 -7.16
C VAL A 50 6.16 6.28 -8.22
N ALA A 51 6.00 5.72 -9.41
CA ALA A 51 6.79 6.05 -10.59
C ALA A 51 5.91 6.77 -11.62
N ASP A 52 6.16 8.07 -11.80
CA ASP A 52 5.44 8.96 -12.71
C ASP A 52 6.33 9.51 -13.85
N ASN A 53 7.64 9.37 -13.72
CA ASN A 53 8.63 9.83 -14.70
C ASN A 53 9.35 8.65 -15.41
N PRO A 54 9.96 8.89 -16.59
CA PRO A 54 10.62 7.84 -17.38
C PRO A 54 11.68 7.06 -16.60
N THR A 55 12.59 7.76 -15.90
CA THR A 55 13.69 7.11 -15.16
C THR A 55 13.18 6.17 -14.07
N ALA A 56 12.16 6.58 -13.31
CA ALA A 56 11.56 5.71 -12.29
C ALA A 56 10.87 4.48 -12.91
N LYS A 57 10.14 4.66 -14.02
CA LYS A 57 9.47 3.56 -14.72
C LYS A 57 10.46 2.57 -15.35
N GLU A 58 11.56 3.07 -15.91
CA GLU A 58 12.66 2.23 -16.42
C GLU A 58 13.30 1.39 -15.32
N ARG A 59 13.51 1.96 -14.11
CA ARG A 59 14.03 1.21 -12.96
C ARG A 59 13.12 0.02 -12.60
N ILE A 60 11.80 0.19 -12.65
CA ILE A 60 10.85 -0.90 -12.42
C ILE A 60 10.90 -1.91 -13.57
N ALA A 61 10.93 -1.45 -14.82
CA ALA A 61 10.96 -2.30 -16.00
C ALA A 61 12.19 -3.24 -16.04
N LYS A 62 13.32 -2.86 -15.43
CA LYS A 62 14.50 -3.74 -15.27
C LYS A 62 14.22 -5.03 -14.50
N ALA A 63 13.20 -5.05 -13.63
CA ALA A 63 12.77 -6.26 -12.93
C ALA A 63 11.83 -7.13 -13.78
N LEU A 64 11.30 -6.62 -14.90
CA LEU A 64 10.34 -7.29 -15.77
C LEU A 64 11.04 -7.88 -16.98
N THR A 65 11.83 -8.92 -16.77
CA THR A 65 12.64 -9.59 -17.81
C THR A 65 12.25 -11.06 -17.98
N GLY A 66 12.86 -11.73 -18.97
CA GLY A 66 12.59 -13.15 -19.26
C GLY A 66 11.11 -13.41 -19.51
N ARG A 67 10.53 -14.37 -18.77
CA ARG A 67 9.10 -14.72 -18.89
C ARG A 67 8.14 -13.58 -18.56
N TYR A 68 8.61 -12.51 -17.93
CA TYR A 68 7.79 -11.35 -17.52
C TYR A 68 7.95 -10.14 -18.43
N ALA A 69 8.80 -10.22 -19.47
CA ALA A 69 9.10 -9.10 -20.36
C ALA A 69 7.84 -8.47 -21.00
N TYR A 70 6.80 -9.26 -21.22
CA TYR A 70 5.50 -8.81 -21.73
C TYR A 70 4.77 -7.80 -20.79
N ASN A 71 5.23 -7.62 -19.55
CA ASN A 71 4.71 -6.61 -18.62
C ASN A 71 5.44 -5.26 -18.69
N ALA A 72 6.66 -5.21 -19.25
CA ALA A 72 7.45 -3.98 -19.28
C ALA A 72 6.76 -2.82 -20.02
N PRO A 73 6.12 -3.03 -21.19
CA PRO A 73 5.40 -1.94 -21.87
C PRO A 73 4.29 -1.34 -21.00
N LYS A 74 3.59 -2.15 -20.20
CA LYS A 74 2.51 -1.67 -19.31
C LYS A 74 3.02 -0.69 -18.26
N VAL A 75 4.22 -0.92 -17.73
CA VAL A 75 4.87 0.02 -16.81
C VAL A 75 5.29 1.26 -17.57
N LEU A 76 6.08 1.10 -18.64
CA LEU A 76 6.69 2.20 -19.39
C LEU A 76 5.66 3.16 -19.99
N GLU A 77 4.55 2.64 -20.52
CA GLU A 77 3.50 3.41 -21.20
C GLU A 77 2.43 3.94 -20.24
N SER A 78 2.35 3.45 -19.00
CA SER A 78 1.38 3.96 -18.03
C SER A 78 1.68 5.43 -17.63
N SER A 79 0.62 6.15 -17.23
CA SER A 79 0.77 7.46 -16.61
C SER A 79 1.51 7.39 -15.28
N HIS A 80 1.17 6.41 -14.43
CA HIS A 80 1.79 6.17 -13.13
C HIS A 80 1.86 4.66 -12.92
N THR A 81 2.95 4.19 -12.32
CA THR A 81 3.08 2.82 -11.81
C THR A 81 3.27 2.87 -10.30
N LEU A 82 2.44 2.13 -9.56
CA LEU A 82 2.60 1.94 -8.13
C LEU A 82 3.22 0.57 -7.85
N VAL A 83 4.32 0.54 -7.11
CA VAL A 83 4.85 -0.69 -6.53
C VAL A 83 4.38 -0.79 -5.08
N PHE A 84 3.62 -1.85 -4.80
CA PHE A 84 3.15 -2.18 -3.46
C PHE A 84 4.26 -2.93 -2.75
N CYS A 85 4.78 -2.36 -1.68
CA CYS A 85 5.76 -2.98 -0.80
C CYS A 85 5.09 -3.33 0.52
N THR A 86 5.50 -4.43 1.14
CA THR A 86 5.17 -4.73 2.53
C THR A 86 6.46 -4.72 3.35
N ARG A 87 6.34 -4.31 4.61
CA ARG A 87 7.38 -4.53 5.60
C ARG A 87 7.65 -6.03 5.69
N THR A 88 8.93 -6.38 5.73
CA THR A 88 9.42 -7.75 5.96
C THR A 88 9.57 -8.08 7.44
N ASP A 89 9.39 -7.08 8.29
CA ASP A 89 9.37 -7.23 9.75
C ASP A 89 8.65 -6.04 10.40
N ILE A 90 8.11 -6.26 11.60
CA ILE A 90 7.41 -5.25 12.39
C ILE A 90 8.15 -5.00 13.71
N SER A 91 8.89 -3.90 13.77
CA SER A 91 9.66 -3.56 14.96
C SER A 91 8.78 -2.96 16.08
N PRO A 92 9.19 -3.07 17.35
CA PRO A 92 8.52 -2.39 18.46
C PRO A 92 8.40 -0.86 18.25
N GLU A 93 9.41 -0.23 17.65
CA GLU A 93 9.39 1.21 17.35
C GLU A 93 8.27 1.55 16.37
N TYR A 94 8.06 0.73 15.34
CA TYR A 94 6.97 0.93 14.40
C TYR A 94 5.60 0.78 15.07
N LEU A 95 5.44 -0.20 15.95
CA LEU A 95 4.20 -0.38 16.72
C LEU A 95 3.92 0.83 17.63
N ASN A 96 4.96 1.37 18.27
CA ASN A 96 4.85 2.57 19.09
C ASN A 96 4.47 3.80 18.26
N GLN A 97 5.07 3.99 17.08
CA GLN A 97 4.69 5.08 16.16
C GLN A 97 3.22 4.99 15.74
N LEU A 98 2.72 3.79 15.45
CA LEU A 98 1.30 3.59 15.13
C LEU A 98 0.40 3.90 16.32
N LEU A 99 0.80 3.50 17.54
CA LEU A 99 0.03 3.77 18.75
C LEU A 99 -0.04 5.27 19.05
N GLU A 100 1.08 5.98 18.94
CA GLU A 100 1.14 7.44 19.10
C GLU A 100 0.30 8.15 18.05
N GLN A 101 0.39 7.74 16.78
CA GLN A 101 -0.41 8.33 15.71
C GLN A 101 -1.91 8.10 15.92
N ASP A 102 -2.33 6.92 16.38
CA ASP A 102 -3.72 6.64 16.68
C ASP A 102 -4.24 7.49 17.86
N ASP A 103 -3.39 7.73 18.86
CA ASP A 103 -3.69 8.57 20.02
C ASP A 103 -3.85 10.04 19.61
N LEU A 104 -2.91 10.58 18.83
CA LEU A 104 -3.00 11.92 18.23
C LEU A 104 -4.25 12.06 17.34
N SER A 105 -4.71 10.96 16.75
CA SER A 105 -5.92 10.92 15.93
C SER A 105 -7.21 10.73 16.75
N GLY A 106 -7.14 10.68 18.08
CA GLY A 106 -8.29 10.55 18.96
C GLY A 106 -8.99 9.19 18.87
N ARG A 107 -8.28 8.13 18.49
CA ARG A 107 -8.88 6.79 18.25
C ARG A 107 -9.08 5.96 19.52
N PHE A 108 -8.56 6.42 20.65
CA PHE A 108 -8.75 5.76 21.94
C PHE A 108 -9.74 6.53 22.80
N LYS A 109 -10.69 5.80 23.38
CA LYS A 109 -11.66 6.38 24.33
C LYS A 109 -11.03 6.72 25.68
N ASP A 110 -9.99 5.97 26.07
CA ASP A 110 -9.30 6.05 27.35
C ASP A 110 -7.92 5.37 27.26
N GLU A 111 -7.07 5.59 28.26
CA GLU A 111 -5.73 4.99 28.31
C GLU A 111 -5.78 3.44 28.34
N LYS A 112 -6.84 2.87 28.92
CA LYS A 112 -7.03 1.41 28.95
C LYS A 112 -7.21 0.85 27.53
N ALA A 113 -7.97 1.53 26.68
CA ALA A 113 -8.15 1.14 25.28
C ALA A 113 -6.84 1.25 24.50
N LYS A 114 -6.05 2.30 24.75
CA LYS A 114 -4.72 2.48 24.16
C LYS A 114 -3.76 1.36 24.55
N LEU A 115 -3.66 1.03 25.84
CA LEU A 115 -2.83 -0.07 26.33
C LEU A 115 -3.32 -1.43 25.79
N GLY A 116 -4.63 -1.67 25.76
CA GLY A 116 -5.19 -2.88 25.16
C GLY A 116 -4.85 -3.02 23.67
N GLN A 117 -4.87 -1.93 22.91
CA GLN A 117 -4.45 -1.93 21.50
C GLN A 117 -2.95 -2.21 21.35
N LYS A 118 -2.13 -1.63 22.22
CA LYS A 118 -0.69 -1.90 22.28
C LYS A 118 -0.44 -3.39 22.48
N ASP A 119 -1.03 -3.99 23.52
CA ASP A 119 -0.85 -5.40 23.86
C ASP A 119 -1.35 -6.31 22.72
N THR A 120 -2.49 -5.96 22.12
CA THR A 120 -3.05 -6.70 20.97
C THR A 120 -2.10 -6.72 19.78
N ARG A 121 -1.53 -5.56 19.42
CA ARG A 121 -0.57 -5.47 18.29
C ARG A 121 0.69 -6.27 18.56
N HIS A 122 1.28 -6.13 19.75
CA HIS A 122 2.45 -6.91 20.14
C HIS A 122 2.16 -8.41 20.10
N GLY A 123 1.03 -8.84 20.64
CA GLY A 123 0.61 -10.25 20.64
C GLY A 123 0.52 -10.84 19.24
N TYR A 124 -0.13 -10.15 18.29
CA TYR A 124 -0.20 -10.63 16.91
C TYR A 124 1.18 -10.70 16.23
N VAL A 125 2.02 -9.68 16.42
CA VAL A 125 3.36 -9.67 15.82
C VAL A 125 4.20 -10.82 16.36
N GLU A 126 4.20 -11.05 17.68
CA GLU A 126 4.95 -12.16 18.28
C GLU A 126 4.39 -13.53 17.89
N PHE A 127 3.06 -13.67 17.76
CA PHE A 127 2.44 -14.89 17.25
C PHE A 127 2.92 -15.21 15.82
N TYR A 128 2.87 -14.24 14.90
CA TYR A 128 3.30 -14.46 13.52
C TYR A 128 4.82 -14.66 13.40
N ARG A 129 5.60 -13.95 14.22
CA ARG A 129 7.06 -14.07 14.27
C ARG A 129 7.52 -15.43 14.79
N ASN A 130 7.01 -15.84 15.94
CA ASN A 130 7.59 -16.96 16.70
C ASN A 130 6.85 -18.27 16.45
N GLU A 131 5.51 -18.22 16.36
CA GLU A 131 4.69 -19.42 16.22
C GLU A 131 4.48 -19.79 14.75
N GLN A 132 4.04 -18.84 13.92
CA GLN A 132 3.79 -19.10 12.49
C GLN A 132 5.05 -19.00 11.62
N LYS A 133 6.08 -18.29 12.08
CA LYS A 133 7.37 -18.08 11.39
C LYS A 133 7.19 -17.57 9.95
N ASN A 134 6.19 -16.72 9.75
CA ASN A 134 5.84 -16.15 8.45
C ASN A 134 5.54 -14.65 8.53
N LEU A 135 6.08 -13.98 9.56
CA LEU A 135 6.09 -12.52 9.63
C LEU A 135 6.92 -11.92 8.49
#